data_AF-A0A1H1VWU2-F1
#
_entry.id   AF-A0A1H1VWU2-F1
#
_cell.length_a   1.000
_cell.length_b   1.000
_cell.length_c   1.000
_cell.angle_alpha   90.00
_cell.angle_beta   90.00
_cell.angle_gamma   90.00
#
_symmetry.space_group_name_H-M   'P 1'
#
loop_
_entity.id
_entity.type
_entity.pdbx_description
1 polymer ?
#
loop_
_entity_poly.entity_id
_entity_poly.type
_entity_poly.pdbx_seq_one_letter_code
_entity_poly.pdbx_strand_id
1 'polypeptide(L)'
;MWQNWHSIITCPGLVGTYGVKMPKPIKVVIASVASIAGVAMIVLVVIVVSSAITDITDMPPDKRRLPQQALTPEEITLSVAPQTDGSLHISERLIFDATANEDRPIKWYISGETIGSERDGPRYFVVPTVSDVTAVQLSTAEESTKDDPVEVGDLTVTRDDSEVEDPFFDSVIYEFTNSNPPNEDSQWTPGRHIIDISYVLDDVYLEVEGREFFALPLSFPNGSHEATSIRTISLASGGKIRCLPNNRSFTPDDDCSGLRERSLGQDGTRLTWRRAVTDNIDAIGFDAPDNMQAEPSAAPEKWS
;
A
#
# COMPACT_ATOMS: atom_id res chain seq x y z
N MET A 1 -52.75 -3.63 -5.42
CA MET A 1 -53.65 -3.07 -4.38
C MET A 1 -52.79 -2.85 -3.15
N TRP A 2 -52.34 -1.60 -3.00
CA TRP A 2 -52.78 -0.69 -1.93
C TRP A 2 -52.28 -1.17 -0.56
N GLN A 3 -51.19 -0.57 -0.09
CA GLN A 3 -51.23 0.62 0.79
C GLN A 3 -51.53 0.21 2.24
N ASN A 4 -51.01 0.80 3.30
CA ASN A 4 -49.91 1.71 3.57
C ASN A 4 -49.91 1.81 5.11
N TRP A 5 -48.93 2.53 5.67
CA TRP A 5 -49.06 3.33 6.90
C TRP A 5 -48.66 2.77 8.29
N HIS A 6 -47.63 3.46 8.77
CA HIS A 6 -47.54 4.20 10.05
C HIS A 6 -47.35 3.39 11.33
N SER A 7 -46.18 3.47 11.96
CA SER A 7 -45.54 4.63 12.62
C SER A 7 -45.88 4.68 14.12
N ILE A 8 -44.83 4.40 14.89
CA ILE A 8 -44.33 5.14 16.06
C ILE A 8 -45.27 5.28 17.28
N ILE A 9 -44.69 4.97 18.45
CA ILE A 9 -44.62 5.77 19.69
C ILE A 9 -44.73 4.86 20.94
N THR A 10 -43.55 4.70 21.52
CA THR A 10 -43.15 4.45 22.92
C THR A 10 -44.13 4.94 24.00
N CYS A 11 -44.34 4.25 25.13
CA CYS A 11 -43.54 4.28 26.38
C CYS A 11 -44.44 3.67 27.51
N PRO A 12 -44.04 3.60 28.80
CA PRO A 12 -43.13 2.67 29.48
C PRO A 12 -43.88 1.83 30.56
N GLY A 13 -43.17 0.94 31.26
CA GLY A 13 -43.75 -0.14 32.08
C GLY A 13 -44.18 0.17 33.51
N LEU A 14 -44.81 -0.83 34.15
CA LEU A 14 -44.79 -1.09 35.60
C LEU A 14 -45.35 -2.50 35.96
N VAL A 15 -44.45 -3.35 36.45
CA VAL A 15 -44.52 -4.30 37.59
C VAL A 15 -45.76 -5.19 37.82
N GLY A 16 -45.59 -6.50 37.55
CA GLY A 16 -45.71 -7.62 38.51
C GLY A 16 -47.08 -8.09 39.05
N THR A 17 -47.43 -9.37 38.83
CA THR A 17 -47.51 -10.42 39.88
C THR A 17 -48.02 -11.80 39.34
N TYR A 18 -47.25 -12.85 39.68
CA TYR A 18 -47.50 -14.28 39.96
C TYR A 18 -48.59 -15.14 39.27
N GLY A 19 -48.15 -16.29 38.71
CA GLY A 19 -48.97 -17.47 38.39
C GLY A 19 -48.12 -18.67 37.92
N VAL A 20 -48.33 -19.85 38.53
CA VAL A 20 -47.45 -21.04 38.59
C VAL A 20 -47.74 -22.10 37.50
N LYS A 21 -46.71 -22.76 36.89
CA LYS A 21 -46.49 -24.23 36.72
C LYS A 21 -45.43 -24.59 35.64
N MET A 22 -44.47 -25.46 35.99
CA MET A 22 -43.39 -26.01 35.13
C MET A 22 -43.86 -27.10 34.14
N PRO A 23 -43.01 -27.42 33.13
CA PRO A 23 -42.64 -28.83 32.93
C PRO A 23 -41.13 -29.09 32.70
N LYS A 24 -40.64 -30.08 33.46
CA LYS A 24 -39.51 -31.04 33.33
C LYS A 24 -38.32 -30.78 32.36
N PRO A 25 -37.08 -31.14 32.79
CA PRO A 25 -35.88 -31.04 31.96
C PRO A 25 -35.87 -32.07 30.82
N ILE A 26 -35.59 -31.60 29.60
CA ILE A 26 -35.33 -32.45 28.44
C ILE A 26 -34.00 -33.16 28.67
N LYS A 27 -34.04 -34.49 28.75
CA LYS A 27 -32.88 -35.37 28.72
C LYS A 27 -32.21 -35.25 27.35
N VAL A 28 -31.04 -34.64 27.28
CA VAL A 28 -30.17 -34.78 26.11
C VAL A 28 -29.48 -36.14 26.25
N VAL A 29 -29.94 -37.10 25.46
CA VAL A 29 -29.27 -38.38 25.28
C VAL A 29 -28.01 -38.11 24.46
N ILE A 30 -26.84 -38.28 25.09
CA ILE A 30 -25.55 -38.35 24.39
C ILE A 30 -25.53 -39.70 23.68
N ALA A 31 -26.00 -39.72 22.44
CA ALA A 31 -25.67 -40.76 21.49
C ALA A 31 -24.30 -40.41 20.90
N SER A 32 -23.25 -40.92 21.54
CA SER A 32 -21.92 -41.00 20.97
C SER A 32 -21.94 -41.96 19.79
N VAL A 33 -21.74 -41.47 18.56
CA VAL A 33 -20.92 -42.06 17.47
C VAL A 33 -20.82 -41.02 16.33
N ALA A 34 -19.57 -40.75 15.90
CA ALA A 34 -19.15 -39.96 14.73
C ALA A 34 -19.52 -38.46 14.75
N SER A 35 -18.62 -37.53 15.07
CA SER A 35 -17.43 -37.30 14.27
C SER A 35 -16.51 -36.29 14.96
N ILE A 36 -15.38 -36.78 15.50
CA ILE A 36 -14.25 -35.93 15.93
C ILE A 36 -13.73 -35.06 14.75
N ALA A 37 -14.05 -35.43 13.51
CA ALA A 37 -13.80 -34.66 12.31
C ALA A 37 -14.57 -33.33 12.21
N GLY A 38 -15.77 -33.21 12.81
CA GLY A 38 -16.60 -31.99 12.69
C GLY A 38 -16.12 -30.85 13.59
N VAL A 39 -15.68 -31.17 14.82
CA VAL A 39 -15.13 -30.17 15.74
C VAL A 39 -13.70 -29.78 15.35
N ALA A 40 -12.91 -30.73 14.83
CA ALA A 40 -11.60 -30.43 14.27
C ALA A 40 -11.70 -29.52 13.04
N MET A 41 -12.69 -29.71 12.14
CA MET A 41 -12.91 -28.82 10.99
C MET A 41 -13.38 -27.42 11.38
N ILE A 42 -14.21 -27.26 12.40
CA ILE A 42 -14.60 -25.91 12.86
C ILE A 42 -13.42 -25.21 13.53
N VAL A 43 -12.57 -25.93 14.27
CA VAL A 43 -11.34 -25.36 14.83
C VAL A 43 -10.32 -25.08 13.72
N LEU A 44 -10.24 -25.89 12.66
CA LEU A 44 -9.33 -25.65 11.52
C LEU A 44 -9.85 -24.54 10.61
N VAL A 45 -11.16 -24.38 10.42
CA VAL A 45 -11.76 -23.25 9.68
C VAL A 45 -11.69 -21.98 10.52
N VAL A 46 -11.91 -22.04 11.83
CA VAL A 46 -11.66 -20.88 12.69
C VAL A 46 -10.18 -20.56 12.73
N ILE A 47 -9.25 -21.53 12.79
CA ILE A 47 -7.81 -21.26 12.74
C ILE A 47 -7.37 -20.78 11.36
N VAL A 48 -7.91 -21.27 10.25
CA VAL A 48 -7.57 -20.80 8.89
C VAL A 48 -8.22 -19.44 8.58
N VAL A 49 -9.37 -19.12 9.17
CA VAL A 49 -10.03 -17.81 9.03
C VAL A 49 -9.54 -16.79 10.07
N SER A 50 -9.03 -17.21 11.23
CA SER A 50 -8.39 -16.31 12.22
C SER A 50 -6.87 -16.21 12.04
N SER A 51 -6.20 -17.16 11.37
CA SER A 51 -4.83 -16.95 10.86
C SER A 51 -4.79 -16.05 9.62
N ALA A 52 -5.95 -15.81 9.00
CA ALA A 52 -6.12 -14.82 7.94
C ALA A 52 -6.43 -13.42 8.49
N ILE A 53 -6.47 -13.23 9.81
CA ILE A 53 -6.21 -11.93 10.43
C ILE A 53 -4.75 -11.98 10.85
N THR A 54 -3.86 -11.94 9.86
CA THR A 54 -2.50 -11.49 10.14
C THR A 54 -2.65 -10.01 10.45
N ASP A 55 -2.78 -9.69 11.75
CA ASP A 55 -2.46 -8.34 12.20
C ASP A 55 -1.13 -8.00 11.53
N ILE A 56 -1.11 -6.93 10.74
CA ILE A 56 0.15 -6.27 10.40
C ILE A 56 0.62 -5.71 11.72
N THR A 57 1.25 -6.57 12.51
CA THR A 57 1.96 -6.15 13.70
C THR A 57 3.03 -5.24 13.14
N ASP A 58 3.03 -3.99 13.57
CA ASP A 58 4.13 -3.06 13.37
C ASP A 58 5.39 -3.81 13.78
N MET A 59 6.07 -4.46 12.82
CA MET A 59 7.25 -5.22 13.15
C MET A 59 8.20 -4.16 13.69
N PRO A 60 8.60 -4.26 14.97
CA PRO A 60 9.66 -3.40 15.46
C PRO A 60 10.85 -3.58 14.51
N PRO A 61 11.75 -2.60 14.40
CA PRO A 61 13.04 -2.80 13.75
C PRO A 61 13.85 -3.81 14.57
N ASP A 62 13.44 -5.07 14.56
CA ASP A 62 14.00 -6.13 15.38
C ASP A 62 15.12 -6.79 14.60
N LYS A 63 16.28 -6.14 14.77
CA LYS A 63 17.64 -6.66 14.74
C LYS A 63 17.69 -8.19 14.70
N ARG A 64 18.00 -8.74 13.52
CA ARG A 64 19.04 -9.77 13.25
C ARG A 64 18.57 -10.70 12.13
N ARG A 65 19.27 -10.57 11.00
CA ARG A 65 19.33 -11.51 9.87
C ARG A 65 18.03 -11.60 9.07
N LEU A 66 18.13 -11.41 7.76
CA LEU A 66 17.10 -11.84 6.83
C LEU A 66 17.08 -13.37 6.86
N PRO A 67 16.02 -14.04 7.34
CA PRO A 67 15.93 -15.49 7.21
C PRO A 67 15.70 -15.80 5.73
N GLN A 68 16.47 -16.72 5.15
CA GLN A 68 16.35 -17.16 3.75
C GLN A 68 14.95 -17.68 3.36
N GLN A 69 13.99 -17.81 4.29
CA GLN A 69 12.67 -18.41 4.05
C GLN A 69 11.50 -17.71 4.78
N ALA A 70 11.65 -16.48 5.30
CA ALA A 70 10.59 -15.83 6.11
C ALA A 70 10.02 -14.51 5.54
N LEU A 71 10.37 -14.12 4.32
CA LEU A 71 9.72 -13.00 3.63
C LEU A 71 8.85 -13.55 2.50
N THR A 72 7.65 -13.98 2.88
CA THR A 72 6.47 -13.97 2.01
C THR A 72 5.51 -12.95 2.63
N PRO A 73 5.05 -11.94 1.89
CA PRO A 73 5.19 -11.70 0.45
C PRO A 73 6.31 -10.72 0.08
N GLU A 74 6.43 -10.44 -1.21
CA GLU A 74 7.14 -9.28 -1.75
C GLU A 74 6.88 -8.04 -0.89
N GLU A 75 7.97 -7.51 -0.36
CA GLU A 75 7.96 -6.29 0.44
C GLU A 75 8.45 -5.17 -0.47
N ILE A 76 7.63 -4.15 -0.61
CA ILE A 76 8.06 -2.90 -1.22
C ILE A 76 8.16 -1.86 -0.12
N THR A 77 9.37 -1.35 0.09
CA THR A 77 9.63 -0.32 1.10
C THR A 77 10.02 0.96 0.40
N LEU A 78 9.31 2.04 0.67
CA LEU A 78 9.61 3.38 0.23
C LEU A 78 10.09 4.20 1.41
N SER A 79 11.27 4.79 1.25
CA SER A 79 11.77 5.84 2.13
C SER A 79 11.64 7.16 1.40
N VAL A 80 10.87 8.08 1.97
CA VAL A 80 10.51 9.35 1.34
C VAL A 80 11.10 10.50 2.13
N ALA A 81 11.82 11.38 1.46
CA ALA A 81 12.50 12.52 2.05
C ALA A 81 12.10 13.80 1.30
N PRO A 82 11.12 14.57 1.82
CA PRO A 82 10.78 15.85 1.24
C PRO A 82 11.93 16.85 1.36
N GLN A 83 12.19 17.56 0.28
CA GLN A 83 13.20 18.61 0.20
C GLN A 83 12.55 19.99 0.34
N THR A 84 13.36 20.98 0.72
CA THR A 84 12.88 22.36 0.90
C THR A 84 12.58 23.08 -0.41
N ASP A 85 13.02 22.52 -1.54
CA ASP A 85 12.76 23.04 -2.89
C ASP A 85 11.48 22.48 -3.52
N GLY A 86 10.66 21.75 -2.76
CA GLY A 86 9.39 21.20 -3.23
C GLY A 86 9.51 19.85 -3.96
N SER A 87 10.71 19.26 -4.03
CA SER A 87 10.92 17.91 -4.57
C SER A 87 10.79 16.82 -3.50
N LEU A 88 10.54 15.59 -3.93
CA LEU A 88 10.58 14.38 -3.10
C LEU A 88 11.73 13.49 -3.54
N HIS A 89 12.67 13.23 -2.64
CA HIS A 89 13.68 12.20 -2.84
C HIS A 89 13.16 10.88 -2.29
N ILE A 90 13.14 9.85 -3.13
CA ILE A 90 12.54 8.56 -2.79
C ILE A 90 13.54 7.45 -3.05
N SER A 91 13.64 6.52 -2.09
CA SER A 91 14.34 5.25 -2.24
C SER A 91 13.34 4.13 -2.07
N GLU A 92 13.14 3.36 -3.13
CA GLU A 92 12.22 2.23 -3.20
C GLU A 92 13.00 0.92 -3.31
N ARG A 93 12.78 0.01 -2.36
CA ARG A 93 13.38 -1.33 -2.35
C ARG A 93 12.36 -2.35 -2.83
N LEU A 94 12.72 -3.07 -3.89
CA LEU A 94 11.96 -4.17 -4.48
C LEU A 94 12.68 -5.50 -4.21
N ILE A 95 11.94 -6.49 -3.73
CA ILE A 95 12.42 -7.86 -3.55
C ILE A 95 11.54 -8.79 -4.38
N PHE A 96 12.16 -9.60 -5.24
CA PHE A 96 11.44 -10.58 -6.06
C PHE A 96 12.26 -11.86 -6.28
N ASP A 97 11.58 -12.92 -6.69
CA ASP A 97 12.20 -14.22 -7.01
C ASP A 97 12.11 -14.46 -8.53
N ALA A 98 13.27 -14.44 -9.21
CA ALA A 98 13.36 -14.71 -10.63
C ALA A 98 13.34 -16.21 -10.93
N THR A 99 12.61 -16.60 -11.98
CA THR A 99 12.54 -17.99 -12.43
C THR A 99 13.53 -18.28 -13.57
N ALA A 100 13.66 -19.54 -13.98
CA ALA A 100 14.52 -19.89 -15.10
C ALA A 100 13.96 -19.33 -16.42
N ASN A 101 14.78 -18.59 -17.16
CA ASN A 101 14.47 -17.93 -18.44
C ASN A 101 13.57 -16.70 -18.31
N GLU A 102 13.73 -15.93 -17.25
CA GLU A 102 13.06 -14.63 -17.14
C GLU A 102 13.79 -13.61 -18.02
N ASP A 103 13.20 -13.34 -19.18
CA ASP A 103 13.72 -12.45 -20.22
C ASP A 103 13.25 -11.00 -20.05
N ARG A 104 12.47 -10.71 -19.01
CA ARG A 104 11.77 -9.43 -18.86
C ARG A 104 12.54 -8.44 -17.99
N PRO A 105 12.70 -7.19 -18.44
CA PRO A 105 13.14 -6.10 -17.57
C PRO A 105 12.09 -5.83 -16.48
N ILE A 106 12.53 -5.26 -15.37
CA ILE A 106 11.63 -4.66 -14.38
C ILE A 106 11.10 -3.37 -15.01
N LYS A 107 9.79 -3.22 -15.12
CA LYS A 107 9.16 -2.00 -15.62
C LYS A 107 8.51 -1.23 -14.48
N TRP A 108 8.67 0.07 -14.49
CA TRP A 108 8.08 0.95 -13.50
C TRP A 108 7.30 2.05 -14.19
N TYR A 109 6.03 2.13 -13.81
CA TYR A 109 5.06 3.03 -14.42
C TYR A 109 4.82 4.17 -13.46
N ILE A 110 5.22 5.37 -13.86
CA ILE A 110 4.93 6.59 -13.12
C ILE A 110 3.94 7.36 -13.97
N SER A 111 2.75 7.55 -13.44
CA SER A 111 1.67 8.28 -14.09
C SER A 111 1.08 9.30 -13.13
N GLY A 112 0.30 10.22 -13.67
CA GLY A 112 -0.55 11.06 -12.84
C GLY A 112 -1.57 10.25 -12.06
N GLU A 113 -1.87 10.70 -10.83
CA GLU A 113 -2.84 10.07 -9.93
C GLU A 113 -3.93 11.06 -9.52
N THR A 114 -5.08 10.54 -9.09
CA THR A 114 -6.24 11.40 -8.79
C THR A 114 -6.56 11.52 -7.31
N ILE A 115 -6.92 12.75 -6.92
CA ILE A 115 -7.37 13.10 -5.57
C ILE A 115 -8.80 13.66 -5.67
N GLY A 116 -9.69 13.24 -4.79
CA GLY A 116 -11.08 13.63 -4.78
C GLY A 116 -11.94 12.90 -5.82
N SER A 117 -13.20 13.29 -5.93
CA SER A 117 -14.18 12.66 -6.82
C SER A 117 -15.20 13.67 -7.29
N GLU A 118 -15.36 13.77 -8.62
CA GLU A 118 -16.34 14.65 -9.28
C GLU A 118 -17.78 14.42 -8.82
N ARG A 119 -18.09 13.20 -8.36
CA ARG A 119 -19.44 12.85 -7.92
C ARG A 119 -19.86 13.61 -6.66
N ASP A 120 -18.92 13.76 -5.73
CA ASP A 120 -19.18 14.27 -4.39
C ASP A 120 -18.38 15.56 -4.09
N GLY A 121 -17.65 16.10 -5.07
CA GLY A 121 -16.82 17.30 -4.94
C GLY A 121 -15.92 17.54 -6.15
N PRO A 122 -14.94 18.44 -6.06
CA PRO A 122 -13.91 18.60 -7.09
C PRO A 122 -12.98 17.38 -7.15
N ARG A 123 -12.35 17.18 -8.31
CA ARG A 123 -11.32 16.17 -8.55
C ARG A 123 -10.06 16.86 -9.06
N TYR A 124 -8.95 16.55 -8.42
CA TYR A 124 -7.62 17.10 -8.68
C TYR A 124 -6.69 16.01 -9.20
N PHE A 125 -5.67 16.41 -9.96
CA PHE A 125 -4.62 15.53 -10.44
C PHE A 125 -3.28 15.87 -9.80
N VAL A 126 -2.54 14.84 -9.45
CA VAL A 126 -1.11 14.89 -9.15
C VAL A 126 -0.40 14.41 -10.39
N VAL A 127 0.40 15.26 -11.03
CA VAL A 127 1.14 14.89 -12.25
C VAL A 127 2.63 15.03 -11.94
N PRO A 128 3.29 13.97 -11.42
CA PRO A 128 4.67 14.07 -11.00
C PRO A 128 5.61 14.18 -12.22
N THR A 129 6.63 15.03 -12.11
CA THR A 129 7.75 15.04 -13.05
C THR A 129 8.92 14.28 -12.44
N VAL A 130 9.54 13.38 -13.19
CA VAL A 130 10.71 12.62 -12.70
C VAL A 130 11.98 13.28 -13.24
N SER A 131 12.80 13.84 -12.36
CA SER A 131 14.04 14.54 -12.74
C SER A 131 15.30 13.68 -12.67
N ASP A 132 15.32 12.69 -11.77
CA ASP A 132 16.43 11.75 -11.64
C ASP A 132 15.93 10.36 -11.28
N VAL A 133 16.59 9.34 -11.82
CA VAL A 133 16.30 7.93 -11.53
C VAL A 133 17.57 7.09 -11.68
N THR A 134 17.84 6.30 -10.66
CA THR A 134 18.95 5.34 -10.62
C THR A 134 18.46 4.03 -10.01
N ALA A 135 19.10 2.93 -10.36
CA ALA A 135 18.80 1.65 -9.75
C ALA A 135 20.04 0.79 -9.62
N VAL A 136 20.13 0.05 -8.52
CA VAL A 136 21.24 -0.86 -8.23
C VAL A 136 20.71 -2.21 -7.78
N GLN A 137 21.40 -3.27 -8.17
CA GLN A 137 21.16 -4.60 -7.61
C GLN A 137 21.95 -4.75 -6.32
N LEU A 138 21.29 -5.23 -5.27
CA LEU A 138 21.90 -5.57 -3.99
C LEU A 138 22.19 -7.07 -3.89
N SER A 139 23.21 -7.39 -3.10
CA SER A 139 23.64 -8.76 -2.85
C SER A 139 22.69 -9.43 -1.86
N THR A 140 22.43 -10.72 -2.10
CA THR A 140 21.70 -11.60 -1.18
C THR A 140 22.63 -12.46 -0.32
N ALA A 141 23.95 -12.24 -0.42
CA ALA A 141 24.94 -12.94 0.38
C ALA A 141 24.88 -12.53 1.87
N GLU A 142 25.45 -13.36 2.75
CA GLU A 142 25.31 -13.20 4.22
C GLU A 142 25.89 -11.88 4.75
N GLU A 143 26.88 -11.32 4.06
CA GLU A 143 27.51 -10.04 4.37
C GLU A 143 26.64 -8.82 4.05
N SER A 144 25.65 -8.97 3.17
CA SER A 144 24.72 -7.89 2.79
C SER A 144 23.58 -7.82 3.78
N THR A 145 23.43 -6.70 4.46
CA THR A 145 22.41 -6.52 5.51
C THR A 145 21.40 -5.44 5.12
N LYS A 146 20.28 -5.36 5.86
CA LYS A 146 19.26 -4.34 5.61
C LYS A 146 19.79 -2.92 5.81
N ASP A 147 20.62 -2.72 6.82
CA ASP A 147 21.16 -1.42 7.23
C ASP A 147 22.49 -1.08 6.54
N ASP A 148 23.19 -2.10 6.05
CA ASP A 148 24.45 -2.01 5.31
C ASP A 148 24.38 -2.98 4.12
N PRO A 149 23.66 -2.61 3.04
CA PRO A 149 23.51 -3.46 1.88
C PRO A 149 24.79 -3.42 1.03
N VAL A 150 25.19 -4.57 0.50
CA VAL A 150 26.31 -4.67 -0.43
C VAL A 150 25.78 -4.61 -1.86
N GLU A 151 26.26 -3.64 -2.64
CA GLU A 151 25.92 -3.50 -4.06
C GLU A 151 26.60 -4.57 -4.91
N VAL A 152 25.85 -5.16 -5.84
CA VAL A 152 26.35 -6.09 -6.87
C VAL A 152 26.77 -5.30 -8.11
N GLY A 153 25.98 -4.30 -8.47
CA GLY A 153 26.24 -3.42 -9.60
C GLY A 153 25.03 -2.58 -9.99
N ASP A 154 25.30 -1.54 -10.77
CA ASP A 154 24.27 -0.65 -11.33
C ASP A 154 23.39 -1.40 -12.34
N LEU A 155 22.11 -1.02 -12.39
CA LEU A 155 21.21 -1.40 -13.46
C LEU A 155 21.18 -0.31 -14.53
N THR A 156 21.04 -0.74 -15.78
CA THR A 156 20.79 0.20 -16.87
C THR A 156 19.33 0.64 -16.81
N VAL A 157 19.11 1.95 -16.71
CA VAL A 157 17.78 2.58 -16.72
C VAL A 157 17.48 3.11 -18.12
N THR A 158 16.38 2.67 -18.71
CA THR A 158 15.87 3.20 -19.98
C THR A 158 14.52 3.85 -19.75
N ARG A 159 14.33 5.06 -20.26
CA ARG A 159 13.06 5.77 -20.24
C ARG A 159 12.35 5.60 -21.58
N ASP A 160 11.11 5.13 -21.54
CA ASP A 160 10.23 5.03 -22.69
C ASP A 160 9.16 6.13 -22.60
N ASP A 161 9.24 7.08 -23.55
CA ASP A 161 8.29 8.18 -23.72
C ASP A 161 7.21 7.86 -24.77
N SER A 162 7.09 6.60 -25.20
CA SER A 162 6.05 6.19 -26.15
C SER A 162 4.72 5.93 -25.42
N GLU A 163 3.68 6.65 -25.87
CA GLU A 163 2.36 6.88 -25.24
C GLU A 163 2.42 7.98 -24.16
N VAL A 164 1.73 9.12 -24.28
CA VAL A 164 0.26 9.26 -24.42
C VAL A 164 -0.13 10.60 -25.09
N GLU A 165 -1.17 10.58 -25.95
CA GLU A 165 -1.79 11.78 -26.59
C GLU A 165 -2.72 12.59 -25.64
N ASP A 166 -2.85 12.17 -24.38
CA ASP A 166 -3.68 12.81 -23.34
C ASP A 166 -2.80 13.64 -22.38
N PRO A 167 -2.98 14.98 -22.34
CA PRO A 167 -2.18 15.88 -21.50
C PRO A 167 -2.35 15.66 -19.99
N PHE A 168 -3.31 14.83 -19.56
CA PHE A 168 -3.55 14.48 -18.15
C PHE A 168 -3.09 13.07 -17.78
N PHE A 169 -2.60 12.29 -18.75
CA PHE A 169 -2.04 10.96 -18.55
C PHE A 169 -0.63 10.91 -19.15
N ASP A 170 0.30 11.73 -18.64
CA ASP A 170 1.72 11.53 -18.94
C ASP A 170 2.21 10.32 -18.13
N SER A 171 2.09 9.12 -18.71
CA SER A 171 2.63 7.90 -18.12
C SER A 171 4.02 7.68 -18.68
N VAL A 172 5.04 7.85 -17.85
CA VAL A 172 6.41 7.51 -18.21
C VAL A 172 6.70 6.09 -17.75
N ILE A 173 7.30 5.29 -18.64
CA ILE A 173 7.73 3.93 -18.32
C ILE A 173 9.25 3.92 -18.18
N TYR A 174 9.73 3.41 -17.05
CA TYR A 174 11.14 3.13 -16.82
C TYR A 174 11.38 1.64 -16.89
N GLU A 175 12.36 1.22 -17.69
CA GLU A 175 12.83 -0.17 -17.75
C GLU A 175 14.20 -0.27 -17.08
N PHE A 176 14.30 -1.18 -16.12
CA PHE A 176 15.55 -1.52 -15.43
C PHE A 176 16.06 -2.86 -15.94
N THR A 177 17.25 -2.84 -16.53
CA THR A 177 17.91 -4.02 -17.12
C THR A 177 19.23 -4.28 -16.44
N ASN A 178 19.58 -5.56 -16.31
CA ASN A 178 20.87 -5.94 -15.78
C ASN A 178 21.95 -5.62 -16.82
N SER A 179 22.93 -4.80 -16.46
CA SER A 179 24.02 -4.44 -17.37
C SER A 179 24.94 -5.63 -17.71
N ASN A 180 24.93 -6.69 -16.89
CA ASN A 180 25.69 -7.92 -17.09
C ASN A 180 24.75 -9.14 -16.96
N PRO A 181 23.85 -9.35 -17.95
CA PRO A 181 22.90 -10.45 -17.89
C PRO A 181 23.64 -11.80 -17.94
N PRO A 182 23.11 -12.86 -17.30
CA PRO A 182 23.75 -14.18 -17.27
C PRO A 182 23.88 -14.83 -18.67
N ASN A 183 22.99 -14.50 -19.61
CA ASN A 183 23.04 -14.91 -21.01
C ASN A 183 22.12 -14.01 -21.87
N GLU A 184 22.12 -14.23 -23.19
CA GLU A 184 21.34 -13.43 -24.15
C GLU A 184 19.82 -13.56 -23.96
N ASP A 185 19.34 -14.66 -23.37
CA ASP A 185 17.92 -14.99 -23.23
C ASP A 185 17.37 -14.71 -21.82
N SER A 186 18.14 -14.08 -20.92
CA SER A 186 17.72 -13.89 -19.54
C SER A 186 18.34 -12.66 -18.88
N GLN A 187 17.49 -11.83 -18.26
CA GLN A 187 17.90 -10.65 -17.49
C GLN A 187 18.41 -11.00 -16.09
N TRP A 188 17.91 -12.09 -15.53
CA TRP A 188 18.10 -12.43 -14.12
C TRP A 188 18.55 -13.88 -13.95
N THR A 189 19.47 -14.11 -13.03
CA THR A 189 19.80 -15.48 -12.61
C THR A 189 18.64 -16.08 -11.82
N PRO A 190 18.38 -17.40 -11.89
CA PRO A 190 17.34 -17.99 -11.05
C PRO A 190 17.60 -17.77 -9.56
N GLY A 191 16.60 -17.30 -8.82
CA GLY A 191 16.69 -17.05 -7.39
C GLY A 191 16.22 -15.65 -6.98
N ARG A 192 16.52 -15.27 -5.74
CA ARG A 192 16.08 -14.00 -5.16
C ARG A 192 16.94 -12.83 -5.61
N HIS A 193 16.29 -11.74 -5.99
CA HIS A 193 16.89 -10.46 -6.33
C HIS A 193 16.34 -9.35 -5.42
N ILE A 194 17.22 -8.40 -5.10
CA ILE A 194 16.90 -7.19 -4.34
C ILE A 194 17.39 -6.01 -5.17
N ILE A 195 16.50 -5.09 -5.50
CA ILE A 195 16.80 -3.89 -6.28
C ILE A 195 16.44 -2.67 -5.44
N ASP A 196 17.36 -1.73 -5.36
CA ASP A 196 17.09 -0.39 -4.82
C ASP A 196 16.99 0.60 -5.97
N ILE A 197 15.85 1.26 -6.06
CA ILE A 197 15.56 2.31 -7.04
C ILE A 197 15.56 3.64 -6.27
N SER A 198 16.38 4.59 -6.69
CA SER A 198 16.39 5.94 -6.11
C SER A 198 15.97 6.94 -7.17
N TYR A 199 15.02 7.81 -6.83
CA TYR A 199 14.46 8.76 -7.78
C TYR A 199 13.99 10.05 -7.12
N VAL A 200 13.86 11.10 -7.93
CA VAL A 200 13.36 12.40 -7.51
C VAL A 200 12.07 12.70 -8.26
N LEU A 201 11.03 13.06 -7.50
CA LEU A 201 9.78 13.58 -8.04
C LEU A 201 9.68 15.08 -7.79
N ASP A 202 9.45 15.84 -8.86
CA ASP A 202 9.08 17.25 -8.86
C ASP A 202 7.57 17.40 -9.09
N ASP A 203 7.05 18.63 -8.92
CA ASP A 203 5.63 18.96 -9.11
C ASP A 203 4.67 18.19 -8.19
N VAL A 204 5.16 17.78 -7.03
CA VAL A 204 4.44 16.98 -6.02
C VAL A 204 4.15 17.72 -4.72
N TYR A 205 4.72 18.92 -4.53
CA TYR A 205 4.31 19.84 -3.48
C TYR A 205 3.13 20.68 -3.98
N LEU A 206 1.94 20.40 -3.44
CA LEU A 206 0.68 20.89 -3.98
C LEU A 206 -0.09 21.74 -2.99
N GLU A 207 -0.85 22.70 -3.53
CA GLU A 207 -1.92 23.39 -2.82
C GLU A 207 -3.27 22.89 -3.34
N VAL A 208 -4.10 22.38 -2.42
CA VAL A 208 -5.48 21.95 -2.71
C VAL A 208 -6.41 22.51 -1.65
N GLU A 209 -7.44 23.26 -2.05
CA GLU A 209 -8.41 23.87 -1.13
C GLU A 209 -7.74 24.70 0.00
N GLY A 210 -6.68 25.44 -0.32
CA GLY A 210 -5.92 26.26 0.63
C GLY A 210 -5.07 25.44 1.62
N ARG A 211 -4.82 24.17 1.32
CA ARG A 211 -3.92 23.29 2.09
C ARG A 211 -2.73 22.87 1.27
N GLU A 212 -1.57 23.09 1.84
CA GLU A 212 -0.28 22.74 1.25
C GLU A 212 0.19 21.38 1.79
N PHE A 213 0.58 20.48 0.92
CA PHE A 213 1.13 19.18 1.30
C PHE A 213 1.91 18.57 0.15
N PHE A 214 2.77 17.61 0.45
CA PHE A 214 3.32 16.73 -0.56
C PHE A 214 2.33 15.63 -0.89
N ALA A 215 2.06 15.42 -2.17
CA ALA A 215 1.29 14.31 -2.68
C ALA A 215 2.23 13.33 -3.39
N LEU A 216 2.35 12.12 -2.85
CA LEU A 216 3.12 11.02 -3.42
C LEU A 216 2.18 10.06 -4.17
N PRO A 217 2.24 10.00 -5.50
CA PRO A 217 1.60 8.95 -6.30
C PRO A 217 2.08 7.56 -5.89
N LEU A 218 1.15 6.61 -5.80
CA LEU A 218 1.42 5.22 -5.42
C LEU A 218 1.78 4.36 -6.63
N SER A 219 2.89 4.69 -7.27
CA SER A 219 3.48 3.98 -8.41
C SER A 219 4.57 3.02 -7.97
N PHE A 220 4.49 1.74 -8.39
CA PHE A 220 5.42 0.70 -7.94
C PHE A 220 5.93 -0.11 -9.13
N PRO A 221 7.21 -0.52 -9.15
CA PRO A 221 7.79 -1.32 -10.22
C PRO A 221 7.13 -2.70 -10.25
N ASN A 222 6.96 -3.23 -11.47
CA ASN A 222 6.63 -4.63 -11.68
C ASN A 222 7.94 -5.44 -11.65
N GLY A 223 8.05 -6.34 -10.68
CA GLY A 223 9.15 -7.31 -10.64
C GLY A 223 8.66 -8.71 -10.36
N SER A 224 7.34 -8.93 -10.47
CA SER A 224 6.67 -10.00 -9.75
C SER A 224 5.49 -10.55 -10.51
N HIS A 225 5.47 -11.87 -10.62
CA HIS A 225 4.29 -12.62 -11.00
C HIS A 225 3.44 -12.86 -9.74
N GLU A 226 2.35 -12.12 -9.62
CA GLU A 226 1.11 -12.57 -8.94
C GLU A 226 1.06 -12.58 -7.39
N ALA A 227 2.00 -12.00 -6.64
CA ALA A 227 1.91 -12.00 -5.16
C ALA A 227 1.21 -10.78 -4.54
N THR A 228 0.47 -11.01 -3.46
CA THR A 228 -0.09 -9.97 -2.59
C THR A 228 1.05 -9.22 -1.89
N SER A 229 1.42 -8.01 -2.31
CA SER A 229 2.55 -7.28 -1.72
C SER A 229 2.21 -6.60 -0.38
N ILE A 230 3.18 -6.61 0.54
CA ILE A 230 3.19 -5.69 1.69
C ILE A 230 3.92 -4.43 1.24
N ARG A 231 3.32 -3.28 1.53
CA ARG A 231 3.86 -1.96 1.23
C ARG A 231 4.16 -1.25 2.51
N THR A 232 5.36 -0.70 2.61
CA THR A 232 5.78 0.15 3.72
C THR A 232 6.23 1.47 3.17
N ILE A 233 5.66 2.57 3.66
CA ILE A 233 6.18 3.92 3.45
C ILE A 233 6.69 4.44 4.77
N SER A 234 7.90 5.01 4.75
CA SER A 234 8.53 5.68 5.88
C SER A 234 8.97 7.07 5.44
N LEU A 235 8.58 8.09 6.21
CA LEU A 235 8.98 9.47 5.98
C LEU A 235 10.23 9.78 6.82
N ALA A 236 11.29 10.27 6.18
CA ALA A 236 12.46 10.78 6.90
C ALA A 236 12.16 12.10 7.62
N SER A 237 11.25 12.88 7.03
CA SER A 237 10.75 14.16 7.49
C SER A 237 9.39 14.42 6.83
N GLY A 238 8.60 15.36 7.34
CA GLY A 238 7.23 15.56 6.92
C GLY A 238 6.27 14.84 7.85
N GLY A 239 5.15 15.50 8.15
CA GLY A 239 4.26 15.18 9.26
C GLY A 239 3.54 13.84 9.14
N LYS A 240 2.32 13.78 9.68
CA LYS A 240 1.55 12.52 9.69
C LYS A 240 1.17 12.10 8.27
N ILE A 241 1.37 10.83 7.93
CA ILE A 241 0.89 10.21 6.69
C ILE A 241 -0.64 10.28 6.60
N ARG A 242 -1.12 10.70 5.43
CA ARG A 242 -2.53 10.86 5.07
C ARG A 242 -2.83 10.05 3.83
N CYS A 243 -4.04 9.50 3.76
CA CYS A 243 -4.45 8.70 2.63
C CYS A 243 -5.39 9.52 1.76
N LEU A 244 -4.94 9.90 0.57
CA LEU A 244 -5.69 10.81 -0.30
C LEU A 244 -6.75 10.01 -1.06
N PRO A 245 -8.05 10.29 -0.86
CA PRO A 245 -9.10 9.52 -1.52
C PRO A 245 -9.15 9.84 -3.01
N ASN A 246 -9.52 8.86 -3.85
CA ASN A 246 -9.75 9.03 -5.28
C ASN A 246 -11.24 8.85 -5.70
N ASN A 247 -12.11 8.54 -4.73
CA ASN A 247 -13.47 8.06 -5.00
C ASN A 247 -14.57 8.79 -4.20
N ARG A 248 -14.17 9.69 -3.30
CA ARG A 248 -15.05 10.52 -2.46
C ARG A 248 -14.51 11.95 -2.41
N SER A 249 -15.27 12.87 -1.83
CA SER A 249 -14.83 14.25 -1.62
C SER A 249 -13.47 14.29 -0.94
N PHE A 250 -12.57 15.12 -1.46
CA PHE A 250 -11.27 15.32 -0.86
C PHE A 250 -11.41 15.99 0.52
N THR A 251 -10.75 15.43 1.52
CA THR A 251 -10.54 16.07 2.81
C THR A 251 -9.04 16.02 3.12
N PRO A 252 -8.38 17.17 3.35
CA PRO A 252 -6.92 17.24 3.47
C PRO A 252 -6.38 16.48 4.68
N ASP A 253 -7.20 16.25 5.70
CA ASP A 253 -6.84 15.55 6.93
C ASP A 253 -7.32 14.08 6.95
N ASP A 254 -7.71 13.53 5.79
CA ASP A 254 -8.15 12.13 5.68
C ASP A 254 -7.04 11.18 6.11
N ASP A 255 -7.34 10.40 7.15
CA ASP A 255 -6.43 9.38 7.65
C ASP A 255 -6.54 8.08 6.84
N CYS A 256 -5.63 7.16 7.12
CA CYS A 256 -5.60 5.86 6.45
C CYS A 256 -6.64 4.87 7.00
N SER A 257 -7.72 5.33 7.66
CA SER A 257 -8.73 4.46 8.27
C SER A 257 -9.43 3.50 7.31
N GLY A 258 -9.47 3.86 6.01
CA GLY A 258 -10.05 3.04 4.94
C GLY A 258 -9.26 1.78 4.58
N LEU A 259 -7.97 1.69 4.92
CA LEU A 259 -7.16 0.49 4.63
C LEU A 259 -7.43 -0.60 5.68
N ARG A 260 -7.94 -1.76 5.25
CA ARG A 260 -8.40 -2.82 6.16
C ARG A 260 -7.29 -3.53 6.90
N GLU A 261 -6.14 -3.73 6.25
CA GLU A 261 -4.97 -4.40 6.80
C GLU A 261 -3.81 -3.41 6.78
N ARG A 262 -3.72 -2.59 7.82
CA ARG A 262 -2.71 -1.55 7.97
C ARG A 262 -2.12 -1.51 9.37
N SER A 263 -0.92 -0.96 9.46
CA SER A 263 -0.27 -0.50 10.67
C SER A 263 0.24 0.93 10.46
N LEU A 264 0.07 1.77 11.46
CA LEU A 264 0.62 3.12 11.49
C LEU A 264 1.63 3.19 12.63
N GLY A 265 2.83 3.72 12.34
CA GLY A 265 3.83 4.03 13.35
C GLY A 265 3.26 5.01 14.38
N GLN A 266 3.77 4.95 15.62
CA GLN A 266 3.25 5.76 16.74
C GLN A 266 3.33 7.27 16.50
N ASP A 267 4.32 7.70 15.72
CA ASP A 267 4.56 9.08 15.31
C ASP A 267 3.83 9.46 14.00
N GLY A 268 3.18 8.49 13.34
CA GLY A 268 2.45 8.69 12.09
C GLY A 268 3.32 8.86 10.84
N THR A 269 4.64 8.67 10.95
CA THR A 269 5.60 8.83 9.82
C THR A 269 5.80 7.52 9.05
N ARG A 270 5.22 6.42 9.53
CA ARG A 270 5.30 5.11 8.92
C ARG A 270 3.92 4.52 8.70
N LEU A 271 3.66 4.01 7.50
CA LEU A 271 2.46 3.28 7.14
C LEU A 271 2.87 1.97 6.49
N THR A 272 2.40 0.85 7.04
CA THR A 272 2.54 -0.47 6.44
C THR A 272 1.16 -1.00 6.12
N TRP A 273 0.92 -1.49 4.91
CA TRP A 273 -0.35 -2.11 4.54
C TRP A 273 -0.17 -3.26 3.56
N ARG A 274 -1.13 -4.17 3.55
CA ARG A 274 -1.21 -5.22 2.53
C ARG A 274 -2.09 -4.72 1.40
N ARG A 275 -1.58 -4.69 0.17
CA ARG A 275 -2.37 -4.24 -0.98
C ARG A 275 -3.51 -5.22 -1.24
N ALA A 276 -4.75 -4.74 -1.12
CA ALA A 276 -5.94 -5.43 -1.60
C ALA A 276 -6.41 -4.81 -2.93
N VAL A 277 -7.04 -5.61 -3.78
CA VAL A 277 -7.62 -5.15 -5.06
C VAL A 277 -8.70 -4.06 -4.86
N THR A 278 -9.26 -3.96 -3.65
CA THR A 278 -10.30 -2.99 -3.29
C THR A 278 -9.76 -1.71 -2.65
N ASP A 279 -8.44 -1.60 -2.47
CA ASP A 279 -7.84 -0.40 -1.89
C ASP A 279 -7.94 0.74 -2.91
N ASN A 280 -8.68 1.79 -2.55
CA ASN A 280 -8.93 2.96 -3.39
C ASN A 280 -8.05 4.12 -2.91
N ILE A 281 -6.74 3.92 -2.95
CA ILE A 281 -5.75 4.93 -2.58
C ILE A 281 -4.70 4.93 -3.67
N ASP A 282 -4.70 6.03 -4.41
CA ASP A 282 -3.82 6.27 -5.55
C ASP A 282 -2.68 7.22 -5.17
N ALA A 283 -2.82 7.99 -4.09
CA ALA A 283 -1.79 8.88 -3.60
C ALA A 283 -1.80 8.98 -2.06
N ILE A 284 -0.63 9.29 -1.50
CA ILE A 284 -0.44 9.56 -0.08
C ILE A 284 -0.02 11.01 0.12
N GLY A 285 -0.60 11.65 1.15
CA GLY A 285 -0.29 13.02 1.52
C GLY A 285 0.54 13.08 2.80
N PHE A 286 1.39 14.09 2.92
CA PHE A 286 2.05 14.45 4.17
C PHE A 286 2.46 15.91 4.19
N ASP A 287 2.59 16.46 5.40
CA ASP A 287 2.92 17.88 5.59
C ASP A 287 4.32 18.21 5.08
N ALA A 288 4.46 19.41 4.53
CA ALA A 288 5.76 19.97 4.18
C ALA A 288 6.62 20.25 5.43
N PRO A 289 7.96 20.20 5.32
CA PRO A 289 8.85 20.68 6.37
C PRO A 289 8.62 22.16 6.70
N ASP A 290 8.82 22.54 7.98
CA ASP A 290 8.60 23.92 8.46
C ASP A 290 9.43 25.00 7.74
N ASN A 291 10.55 24.60 7.13
CA ASN A 291 11.51 25.48 6.46
C ASN A 291 11.40 25.43 4.93
N MET A 292 10.21 25.14 4.41
CA MET A 292 9.92 25.11 2.97
C MET A 292 10.29 26.43 2.28
N GLN A 293 10.90 26.34 1.09
CA GLN A 293 11.34 27.48 0.28
C GLN A 293 10.64 27.56 -1.08
N ALA A 294 10.09 26.45 -1.56
CA ALA A 294 9.26 26.42 -2.76
C ALA A 294 7.86 26.97 -2.48
N GLU A 295 7.23 27.50 -3.52
CA GLU A 295 5.79 27.72 -3.54
C GLU A 295 5.10 26.43 -4.01
N PRO A 296 3.96 26.04 -3.41
CA PRO A 296 3.22 24.88 -3.84
C PRO A 296 2.59 25.11 -5.22
N SER A 297 2.60 24.07 -6.04
CA SER A 297 1.87 24.08 -7.31
C SER A 297 0.37 23.92 -7.05
N ALA A 298 -0.46 24.71 -7.71
CA ALA A 298 -1.90 24.48 -7.68
C ALA A 298 -2.22 23.15 -8.37
N ALA A 299 -2.93 22.26 -7.67
CA ALA A 299 -3.30 20.98 -8.29
C ALA A 299 -4.30 21.22 -9.44
N PRO A 300 -4.04 20.72 -10.66
CA PRO A 300 -4.97 20.88 -11.76
C PRO A 300 -6.30 20.16 -11.48
N GLU A 301 -7.40 20.92 -11.57
CA GLU A 301 -8.75 20.34 -11.55
C GLU A 301 -9.05 19.64 -12.88
N LYS A 302 -9.82 18.55 -12.84
CA LYS A 302 -10.37 17.97 -14.07
C LYS A 302 -11.48 18.85 -14.62
N TRP A 303 -11.31 19.32 -15.85
CA TRP A 303 -12.38 20.03 -16.55
C TRP A 303 -13.31 18.98 -17.16
N SER A 304 -14.58 19.02 -16.75
CA SER A 304 -15.65 18.13 -17.21
C SER A 304 -15.90 18.19 -18.71
#